data_AF-A0A816LKI8-F1
#
_entry.id   AF-A0A816LKI8-F1
#
_cell.length_a   1.000
_cell.length_b   1.000
_cell.length_c   1.000
_cell.angle_alpha   90.00
_cell.angle_beta   90.00
_cell.angle_gamma   90.00
#
_symmetry.space_group_name_H-M   'P 1'
#
loop_
_entity.id
_entity.type
_entity.pdbx_description
1 polymer ?
#
loop_
_entity_poly.entity_id
_entity_poly.type
_entity_poly.pdbx_seq_one_letter_code
_entity_poly.pdbx_strand_id
1 'polypeptide(L)'
;MFINLQAFRICQLRSQNIQTLSYEERIELWNLENEQFEELIIQPTLSYYDRYFHRAPARTDGGLGWRNMWSRLQEDDAACLQLLRMSLPCFRTLCNMLQTNYGLKPTSNVSIEESVAIFLRISGTMKFRDVGLRFGRNQETVKRKFKEVLKATELLACDYIRTPTRQELYRIPERLQVHPKYYPFFSGFVGAMDGTHVCVKVPPELQGMYWNRHDNASLNIMAICDLNMLFTYIWNGAPGSCHDTAVLTMAQESDPEFPLPPMEKYYVVDLGYPNRQGFLAPYKLSRNNIVRYHMSQFNYGLAPRNKEELFNRYHASLRSVIERTFGVWKKKWRILCDFPRYNINIQQRVVMATM
;
A
#
# COMPACT_ATOMS: atom_id res chain seq x y z
N MET A 1 -5.73 53.84 29.38
CA MET A 1 -4.29 53.57 29.27
C MET A 1 -3.78 53.33 30.68
N PHE A 2 -3.78 52.07 31.13
CA PHE A 2 -3.32 51.74 32.48
C PHE A 2 -1.80 51.81 32.51
N ILE A 3 -1.25 52.77 33.24
CA ILE A 3 0.18 52.84 33.52
C ILE A 3 0.50 51.63 34.42
N ASN A 4 1.44 50.78 34.01
CA ASN A 4 1.92 49.69 34.85
C ASN A 4 2.67 50.31 36.05
N LEU A 5 1.98 50.41 37.18
CA LEU A 5 2.43 51.07 38.41
C LEU A 5 3.75 50.47 38.93
N GLN A 6 3.98 49.16 38.72
CA GLN A 6 5.23 48.49 39.09
C GLN A 6 6.39 48.95 38.19
N ALA A 7 6.20 48.98 36.87
CA ALA A 7 7.22 49.45 35.94
C ALA A 7 7.62 50.92 36.20
N PHE A 8 6.65 51.77 36.56
CA PHE A 8 6.92 53.15 36.97
C PHE A 8 7.73 53.22 38.27
N ARG A 9 7.41 52.38 39.27
CA ARG A 9 8.13 52.31 40.54
C ARG A 9 9.56 51.79 40.37
N ILE A 10 9.78 50.79 39.52
CA ILE A 10 11.11 50.28 39.15
C ILE A 10 11.94 51.41 38.52
N CYS A 11 11.38 52.16 37.57
CA CYS A 11 12.06 53.31 36.96
C CYS A 11 12.36 54.42 37.98
N GLN A 12 11.45 54.69 38.92
CA GLN A 12 11.69 55.65 40.01
C GLN A 12 12.88 55.21 40.87
N LEU A 13 12.91 53.95 41.30
CA LEU A 13 14.00 53.42 42.14
C LEU A 13 15.34 53.35 41.39
N ARG A 14 15.32 53.03 40.09
CA ARG A 14 16.51 53.01 39.21
C ARG A 14 17.04 54.39 38.83
N SER A 15 16.20 55.42 38.83
CA SER A 15 16.65 56.79 38.56
C SER A 15 17.43 57.40 39.73
N GLN A 16 17.31 56.81 40.92
CA GLN A 16 18.16 57.10 42.07
C GLN A 16 19.47 56.30 41.97
N ASN A 17 20.56 56.82 42.51
CA ASN A 17 21.81 56.06 42.57
C ASN A 17 21.61 54.83 43.49
N ILE A 18 21.91 53.63 43.01
CA ILE A 18 21.70 52.38 43.77
C ILE A 18 22.44 52.38 45.12
N GLN A 19 23.55 53.13 45.21
CA GLN A 19 24.32 53.27 46.45
C GLN A 19 23.64 54.18 47.49
N THR A 20 22.67 55.00 47.08
CA THR A 20 21.92 55.91 47.96
C THR A 20 20.57 55.35 48.41
N LEU A 21 20.13 54.22 47.85
CA LEU A 21 18.88 53.55 48.26
C LEU A 21 19.01 52.96 49.66
N SER A 22 17.94 53.09 50.46
CA SER A 22 17.83 52.39 51.73
C SER A 22 17.84 50.87 51.54
N TYR A 23 18.02 50.13 52.65
CA TYR A 23 17.97 48.67 52.60
C TYR A 23 16.60 48.15 52.14
N GLU A 24 15.52 48.77 52.61
CA GLU A 24 14.15 48.40 52.24
C GLU A 24 13.85 48.68 50.77
N GLU A 25 14.27 49.83 50.23
CA GLU A 25 14.07 50.17 48.82
C GLU A 25 14.86 49.25 47.87
N ARG A 26 16.02 48.74 48.31
CA ARG A 26 16.77 47.75 47.54
C ARG A 26 16.07 46.39 47.48
N ILE A 27 15.43 45.98 48.58
CA ILE A 27 14.60 44.77 48.61
C ILE A 27 13.35 44.96 47.74
N GLU A 28 12.71 46.14 47.84
CA GLU A 28 11.55 46.49 47.01
C GLU A 28 11.90 46.41 45.52
N LEU A 29 13.01 47.03 45.10
CA LEU A 29 13.48 47.00 43.72
C LEU A 29 13.75 45.56 43.24
N TRP A 30 14.43 44.75 44.06
CA TRP A 30 14.74 43.36 43.70
C TRP A 30 13.47 42.50 43.56
N ASN A 31 12.49 42.66 44.45
CA ASN A 31 11.21 41.95 44.37
C ASN A 31 10.42 42.37 43.12
N LEU A 32 10.32 43.69 42.86
CA LEU A 32 9.60 44.23 41.71
C LEU A 32 10.24 43.80 40.37
N GLU A 33 11.58 43.79 40.28
CA GLU A 33 12.28 43.34 39.08
C GLU A 33 12.11 41.84 38.83
N ASN A 34 12.11 41.01 39.89
CA ASN A 34 11.87 39.57 39.75
C ASN A 34 10.42 39.26 39.37
N GLU A 35 9.45 39.94 39.99
CA GLU A 35 8.02 39.77 39.66
C GLU A 35 7.74 40.19 38.20
N GLN A 36 8.31 41.33 37.78
CA GLN A 36 8.22 41.77 36.39
C GLN A 36 8.90 40.80 35.41
N PHE A 37 10.06 40.22 35.78
CA PHE A 37 10.72 39.20 34.99
C PHE A 37 9.89 37.92 34.89
N GLU A 38 9.25 37.51 35.99
CA GLU A 38 8.36 36.36 36.01
C GLU A 38 7.14 36.57 35.11
N GLU A 39 6.48 37.73 35.19
CA GLU A 39 5.30 38.05 34.39
C GLU A 39 5.60 38.26 32.90
N LEU A 40 6.71 38.94 32.56
CA LEU A 40 7.00 39.31 31.17
C LEU A 40 7.79 38.25 30.42
N ILE A 41 8.58 37.42 31.12
CA ILE A 41 9.47 36.45 30.48
C ILE A 41 9.07 35.03 30.84
N ILE A 42 8.96 34.68 32.13
CA ILE A 42 8.75 33.29 32.55
C ILE A 42 7.35 32.80 32.18
N GLN A 43 6.29 33.51 32.58
CA GLN A 43 4.90 33.09 32.35
C GLN A 43 4.55 32.97 30.85
N PRO A 44 4.92 33.93 29.97
CA PRO A 44 4.68 33.79 28.53
C PRO A 44 5.49 32.64 27.93
N THR A 45 6.72 32.41 28.41
CA THR A 45 7.58 31.30 27.95
C THR A 45 7.01 29.95 28.38
N LEU A 46 6.53 29.81 29.63
CA LEU A 46 5.87 28.60 30.10
C LEU A 46 4.54 28.37 29.38
N SER A 47 3.73 29.42 29.16
CA SER A 47 2.50 29.32 28.38
C SER A 47 2.74 28.89 26.93
N TYR A 48 3.80 29.43 26.32
CA TYR A 48 4.25 29.02 24.98
C TYR A 48 4.75 27.57 24.99
N TYR A 49 5.58 27.21 25.96
CA TYR A 49 6.04 25.83 26.14
C TYR A 49 4.86 24.88 26.32
N ASP A 50 3.90 25.20 27.19
CA ASP A 50 2.75 24.34 27.46
C ASP A 50 1.82 24.21 26.27
N ARG A 51 1.64 25.28 25.51
CA ARG A 51 0.79 25.29 24.32
C ARG A 51 1.41 24.53 23.14
N TYR A 52 2.73 24.62 22.94
CA TYR A 52 3.39 24.14 21.72
C TYR A 52 4.30 22.92 21.93
N PHE A 53 4.85 22.74 23.12
CA PHE A 53 5.86 21.72 23.44
C PHE A 53 5.42 20.72 24.51
N HIS A 54 4.63 21.13 25.52
CA HIS A 54 4.08 20.22 26.52
C HIS A 54 3.00 19.34 25.89
N ARG A 55 3.45 18.21 25.38
CA ARG A 55 2.57 17.16 24.87
C ARG A 55 2.22 16.26 26.04
N ALA A 56 0.96 16.32 26.49
CA ALA A 56 0.42 15.33 27.41
C ALA A 56 0.74 13.90 26.91
N PRO A 57 0.92 12.91 27.80
CA PRO A 57 1.20 11.53 27.40
C PRO A 57 0.15 11.08 26.38
N ALA A 58 0.59 10.87 25.14
CA ALA A 58 -0.35 10.76 24.04
C ALA A 58 -1.33 9.59 24.21
N ARG A 59 -0.94 8.54 24.97
CA ARG A 59 -1.74 7.36 25.30
C ARG A 59 -1.21 6.65 26.54
N THR A 60 -2.07 6.41 27.53
CA THR A 60 -1.76 5.66 28.76
C THR A 60 -2.32 4.23 28.73
N ASP A 61 -3.05 3.86 27.69
CA ASP A 61 -3.85 2.63 27.62
C ASP A 61 -3.03 1.38 27.27
N GLY A 62 -1.77 1.55 26.84
CA GLY A 62 -0.78 0.48 26.73
C GLY A 62 -1.19 -0.70 25.84
N GLY A 63 -2.04 -0.46 24.83
CA GLY A 63 -2.60 -1.54 23.99
C GLY A 63 -3.98 -2.05 24.40
N LEU A 64 -4.70 -1.38 25.30
CA LEU A 64 -6.08 -1.74 25.68
C LEU A 64 -7.00 -1.84 24.45
N GLY A 65 -6.87 -0.90 23.52
CA GLY A 65 -7.62 -0.94 22.26
C GLY A 65 -7.40 -2.22 21.47
N TRP A 66 -6.15 -2.65 21.32
CA TRP A 66 -5.83 -3.95 20.71
C TRP A 66 -6.44 -5.13 21.46
N ARG A 67 -6.30 -5.19 22.79
CA ARG A 67 -6.85 -6.28 23.61
C ARG A 67 -8.36 -6.46 23.41
N ASN A 68 -9.09 -5.34 23.39
CA ASN A 68 -10.54 -5.36 23.14
C ASN A 68 -10.87 -5.85 21.73
N MET A 69 -10.13 -5.39 20.71
CA MET A 69 -10.32 -5.89 19.34
C MET A 69 -9.98 -7.38 19.23
N TRP A 70 -8.90 -7.83 19.86
CA TRP A 70 -8.45 -9.22 19.82
C TRP A 70 -9.48 -10.16 20.45
N SER A 71 -10.08 -9.79 21.59
CA SER A 71 -11.17 -10.56 22.20
C SER A 71 -12.34 -10.74 21.24
N ARG A 72 -12.77 -9.65 20.59
CA ARG A 72 -13.89 -9.70 19.63
C ARG A 72 -13.58 -10.54 18.39
N LEU A 73 -12.35 -10.47 17.89
CA LEU A 73 -11.90 -11.27 16.75
C LEU A 73 -11.94 -12.78 17.02
N GLN A 74 -11.84 -13.20 18.29
CA GLN A 74 -11.91 -14.61 18.65
C GLN A 74 -13.33 -15.17 18.67
N GLU A 75 -14.34 -14.30 18.81
CA GLU A 75 -15.74 -14.69 18.97
C GLU A 75 -16.58 -14.39 17.72
N ASP A 76 -16.14 -13.45 16.88
CA ASP A 76 -16.90 -12.94 15.74
C ASP A 76 -16.13 -13.07 14.42
N ASP A 77 -16.53 -14.06 13.62
CA ASP A 77 -15.98 -14.30 12.27
C ASP A 77 -16.26 -13.14 11.31
N ALA A 78 -17.40 -12.46 11.44
CA ALA A 78 -17.73 -11.31 10.61
C ALA A 78 -16.79 -10.13 10.95
N ALA A 79 -16.48 -9.93 12.23
CA ALA A 79 -15.48 -8.95 12.65
C ALA A 79 -14.10 -9.28 12.06
N CYS A 80 -13.70 -10.55 11.97
CA CYS A 80 -12.45 -10.94 11.32
C CYS A 80 -12.41 -10.52 9.84
N LEU A 81 -13.47 -10.80 9.08
CA LEU A 81 -13.54 -10.42 7.67
C LEU A 81 -13.57 -8.89 7.49
N GLN A 82 -14.29 -8.17 8.34
CA GLN A 82 -14.36 -6.71 8.28
C GLN A 82 -13.05 -6.03 8.72
N LEU A 83 -12.38 -6.58 9.73
CA LEU A 83 -11.19 -5.98 10.32
C LEU A 83 -9.91 -6.44 9.61
N LEU A 84 -9.72 -7.75 9.45
CA LEU A 84 -8.49 -8.37 8.96
C LEU A 84 -8.57 -8.79 7.48
N ARG A 85 -9.78 -8.80 6.89
CA ARG A 85 -10.03 -9.20 5.48
C ARG A 85 -9.67 -10.67 5.20
N MET A 86 -9.69 -11.48 6.24
CA MET A 86 -9.48 -12.93 6.23
C MET A 86 -10.14 -13.54 7.47
N SER A 87 -10.37 -14.85 7.44
CA SER A 87 -10.88 -15.59 8.59
C SER A 87 -9.83 -15.68 9.71
N LEU A 88 -10.27 -15.90 10.96
CA LEU A 88 -9.37 -16.07 12.09
C LEU A 88 -8.36 -17.21 11.91
N PRO A 89 -8.73 -18.41 11.39
CA PRO A 89 -7.76 -19.47 11.13
C PRO A 89 -6.69 -19.05 10.12
N CYS A 90 -7.08 -18.38 9.04
CA CYS A 90 -6.13 -17.89 8.03
C CYS A 90 -5.18 -16.84 8.62
N PHE A 91 -5.71 -15.93 9.45
CA PHE A 91 -4.90 -14.94 10.15
C PHE A 91 -3.88 -15.57 11.10
N ARG A 92 -4.27 -16.59 11.88
CA ARG A 92 -3.36 -17.32 12.77
C ARG A 92 -2.29 -18.06 11.99
N THR A 93 -2.65 -18.72 10.88
CA THR A 93 -1.68 -19.35 9.99
C THR A 93 -0.68 -18.35 9.43
N LEU A 94 -1.14 -17.17 8.98
CA LEU A 94 -0.28 -16.09 8.51
C LEU A 94 0.67 -15.62 9.62
N CYS A 95 0.17 -15.38 10.84
CA CYS A 95 1.00 -14.95 11.97
C CYS A 95 2.10 -15.97 12.30
N ASN A 96 1.74 -17.25 12.39
CA ASN A 96 2.68 -18.33 12.65
C ASN A 96 3.75 -18.40 11.55
N MET A 97 3.33 -18.37 10.28
CA MET A 97 4.23 -18.43 9.14
C MET A 97 5.21 -17.26 9.11
N LEU A 98 4.73 -16.03 9.35
CA LEU A 98 5.58 -14.83 9.42
C LEU A 98 6.59 -14.92 10.57
N GLN A 99 6.21 -15.53 11.70
CA GLN A 99 7.08 -15.72 12.84
C GLN A 99 8.14 -16.80 12.59
N THR A 100 7.73 -17.98 12.09
CA THR A 100 8.61 -19.15 11.97
C THR A 100 9.54 -19.07 10.77
N ASN A 101 9.02 -18.62 9.62
CA ASN A 101 9.73 -18.71 8.34
C ASN A 101 10.33 -17.38 7.91
N TYR A 102 9.73 -16.25 8.31
CA TYR A 102 10.10 -14.92 7.83
C TYR A 102 10.65 -13.98 8.91
N GLY A 103 10.94 -14.52 10.11
CA GLY A 103 11.70 -13.83 11.15
C GLY A 103 10.97 -12.68 11.85
N LEU A 104 9.63 -12.61 11.76
CA LEU A 104 8.86 -11.64 12.52
C LEU A 104 8.92 -11.97 14.01
N LYS A 105 9.33 -11.01 14.85
CA LYS A 105 9.50 -11.22 16.29
C LYS A 105 8.53 -10.38 17.12
N PRO A 106 8.00 -10.94 18.23
CA PRO A 106 7.25 -10.14 19.18
C PRO A 106 8.20 -9.19 19.92
N THR A 107 7.61 -8.22 20.61
CA THR A 107 8.31 -7.41 21.62
C THR A 107 7.63 -7.61 22.96
N SER A 108 8.23 -7.14 24.06
CA SER A 108 7.60 -7.19 25.39
C SER A 108 6.21 -6.55 25.41
N ASN A 109 5.97 -5.55 24.56
CA ASN A 109 4.73 -4.79 24.55
C ASN A 109 3.78 -5.11 23.40
N VAL A 110 4.23 -5.78 22.32
CA VAL A 110 3.44 -5.97 21.10
C VAL A 110 3.63 -7.38 20.58
N SER A 111 2.52 -8.13 20.46
CA SER A 111 2.50 -9.51 19.97
C SER A 111 2.68 -9.59 18.44
N ILE A 112 2.82 -10.81 17.92
CA ILE A 112 2.85 -11.06 16.48
C ILE A 112 1.52 -10.66 15.86
N GLU A 113 0.41 -11.12 16.43
CA GLU A 113 -0.94 -10.85 15.99
C GLU A 113 -1.23 -9.35 15.95
N GLU A 114 -0.82 -8.61 16.99
CA GLU A 114 -0.97 -7.16 17.00
C GLU A 114 -0.17 -6.51 15.86
N SER A 115 1.08 -6.95 15.65
CA SER A 115 1.94 -6.42 14.60
C SER A 115 1.33 -6.66 13.22
N VAL A 116 0.88 -7.88 12.94
CA VAL A 116 0.27 -8.26 11.66
C VAL A 116 -1.07 -7.54 11.47
N ALA A 117 -1.89 -7.43 12.51
CA ALA A 117 -3.15 -6.68 12.44
C ALA A 117 -2.90 -5.19 12.14
N ILE A 118 -1.89 -4.55 12.75
CA ILE A 118 -1.49 -3.18 12.42
C ILE A 118 -1.22 -3.06 10.91
N PHE A 119 -0.42 -3.97 10.34
CA PHE A 119 -0.11 -3.98 8.91
C PHE A 119 -1.38 -4.14 8.05
N LEU A 120 -2.21 -5.14 8.34
CA LEU A 120 -3.44 -5.43 7.58
C LEU A 120 -4.44 -4.27 7.63
N ARG A 121 -4.59 -3.60 8.78
CA ARG A 121 -5.49 -2.44 8.91
C ARG A 121 -5.02 -1.26 8.09
N ILE A 122 -3.70 -1.00 8.09
CA ILE A 122 -3.11 0.08 7.31
C ILE A 122 -3.20 -0.20 5.81
N SER A 123 -2.80 -1.39 5.36
CA SER A 123 -2.89 -1.80 3.96
C SER A 123 -4.34 -1.88 3.46
N GLY A 124 -5.26 -2.22 4.38
CA GLY A 124 -6.66 -2.42 4.10
C GLY A 124 -7.45 -1.13 3.88
N THR A 125 -7.49 -0.22 4.87
CA THR A 125 -8.37 0.98 4.81
C THR A 125 -7.92 2.15 5.69
N MET A 126 -6.99 1.95 6.62
CA MET A 126 -6.77 2.90 7.71
C MET A 126 -5.47 3.69 7.57
N LYS A 127 -5.47 4.93 8.10
CA LYS A 127 -4.24 5.72 8.24
C LYS A 127 -3.51 5.33 9.53
N PHE A 128 -2.20 5.57 9.55
CA PHE A 128 -1.32 5.31 10.71
C PHE A 128 -1.82 5.95 12.02
N ARG A 129 -2.35 7.18 11.93
CA ARG A 129 -2.90 7.91 13.07
C ARG A 129 -4.09 7.18 13.69
N ASP A 130 -5.00 6.71 12.83
CA ASP A 130 -6.23 6.04 13.24
C ASP A 130 -5.95 4.67 13.85
N VAL A 131 -5.00 3.93 13.27
CA VAL A 131 -4.55 2.65 13.83
C VAL A 131 -3.92 2.86 15.20
N GLY A 132 -3.04 3.85 15.37
CA GLY A 132 -2.50 4.14 16.69
C GLY A 132 -3.58 4.49 17.72
N LEU A 133 -4.58 5.29 17.33
CA LEU A 133 -5.71 5.65 18.20
C LEU A 133 -6.49 4.41 18.65
N ARG A 134 -6.83 3.53 17.70
CA ARG A 134 -7.67 2.36 17.98
C ARG A 134 -6.94 1.23 18.68
N PHE A 135 -5.65 1.06 18.43
CA PHE A 135 -4.85 0.01 19.03
C PHE A 135 -4.31 0.41 20.40
N GLY A 136 -4.27 1.71 20.72
CA GLY A 136 -3.64 2.19 21.96
C GLY A 136 -2.12 2.23 21.87
N ARG A 137 -1.58 2.60 20.69
CA ARG A 137 -0.13 2.59 20.41
C ARG A 137 0.38 3.92 19.91
N ASN A 138 1.58 4.29 20.32
CA ASN A 138 2.24 5.49 19.81
C ASN A 138 2.51 5.37 18.29
N GLN A 139 2.69 6.50 17.62
CA GLN A 139 2.88 6.50 16.16
C GLN A 139 4.20 5.88 15.70
N GLU A 140 5.24 5.95 16.53
CA GLU A 140 6.53 5.31 16.26
C GLU A 140 6.33 3.79 16.16
N THR A 141 5.68 3.18 17.13
CA THR A 141 5.50 1.74 17.27
C THR A 141 4.64 1.21 16.14
N VAL A 142 3.56 1.91 15.78
CA VAL A 142 2.74 1.55 14.60
C VAL A 142 3.58 1.57 13.32
N LYS A 143 4.39 2.63 13.10
CA LYS A 143 5.24 2.73 11.90
C LYS A 143 6.34 1.68 11.87
N ARG A 144 6.98 1.41 13.02
CA ARG A 144 8.02 0.40 13.15
C ARG A 144 7.46 -1.00 12.91
N LYS A 145 6.35 -1.35 13.55
CA LYS A 145 5.67 -2.64 13.33
C LYS A 145 5.16 -2.82 11.91
N PHE A 146 4.64 -1.76 11.28
CA PHE A 146 4.29 -1.80 9.86
C PHE A 146 5.51 -2.18 8.99
N LYS A 147 6.68 -1.59 9.23
CA LYS A 147 7.91 -1.90 8.47
C LYS A 147 8.46 -3.30 8.74
N GLU A 148 8.41 -3.76 9.99
CA GLU A 148 8.81 -5.12 10.38
C GLU A 148 7.94 -6.16 9.67
N VAL A 149 6.62 -5.99 9.68
CA VAL A 149 5.70 -6.89 8.99
C VAL A 149 5.85 -6.78 7.48
N LEU A 150 5.98 -5.57 6.92
CA LEU A 150 6.21 -5.37 5.48
C LEU A 150 7.41 -6.16 4.98
N LYS A 151 8.51 -6.19 5.74
CA LYS A 151 9.69 -6.98 5.38
C LYS A 151 9.37 -8.49 5.38
N ALA A 152 8.67 -8.98 6.39
CA ALA A 152 8.33 -10.40 6.49
C ALA A 152 7.33 -10.82 5.39
N THR A 153 6.34 -9.99 5.07
CA THR A 153 5.35 -10.27 4.02
C THR A 153 5.91 -10.13 2.61
N GLU A 154 6.91 -9.27 2.41
CA GLU A 154 7.66 -9.19 1.16
C GLU A 154 8.44 -10.49 0.89
N LEU A 155 9.12 -11.05 1.90
CA LEU A 155 9.81 -12.34 1.77
C LEU A 155 8.80 -13.48 1.50
N LEU A 156 7.66 -13.46 2.19
CA LEU A 156 6.55 -14.37 1.90
C LEU A 156 6.08 -14.27 0.43
N ALA A 157 5.94 -13.05 -0.09
CA ALA A 157 5.54 -12.83 -1.48
C ALA A 157 6.59 -13.41 -2.46
N CYS A 158 7.88 -13.29 -2.18
CA CYS A 158 8.93 -13.90 -3.00
C CYS A 158 8.82 -15.43 -3.08
N ASP A 159 8.43 -16.09 -2.00
CA ASP A 159 8.27 -17.56 -1.97
C ASP A 159 6.98 -18.01 -2.69
N TYR A 160 5.90 -17.24 -2.55
CA TYR A 160 4.59 -17.59 -3.10
C TYR A 160 4.42 -17.20 -4.57
N ILE A 161 4.98 -16.05 -4.97
CA ILE A 161 4.94 -15.55 -6.34
C ILE A 161 6.19 -16.06 -7.05
N ARG A 162 6.26 -17.39 -7.13
CA ARG A 162 7.39 -18.09 -7.74
C ARG A 162 7.19 -18.16 -9.24
N THR A 163 8.20 -17.69 -9.96
CA THR A 163 8.29 -17.87 -11.40
C THR A 163 8.24 -19.36 -11.77
N PRO A 164 7.32 -19.79 -12.65
CA PRO A 164 7.22 -21.20 -13.01
C PRO A 164 8.48 -21.69 -13.71
N THR A 165 8.90 -22.91 -13.38
CA THR A 165 9.98 -23.58 -14.10
C THR A 165 9.56 -23.88 -15.53
N ARG A 166 10.54 -24.08 -16.42
CA ARG A 166 10.27 -24.45 -17.82
C ARG A 166 9.41 -25.71 -17.96
N GLN A 167 9.58 -26.69 -17.08
CA GLN A 167 8.77 -27.91 -17.06
C GLN A 167 7.32 -27.63 -16.65
N GLU A 168 7.10 -26.74 -15.69
CA GLU A 168 5.76 -26.32 -15.27
C GLU A 168 5.03 -25.57 -16.39
N LEU A 169 5.75 -24.74 -17.17
CA LEU A 169 5.17 -24.04 -18.32
C LEU A 169 4.66 -24.99 -19.43
N TYR A 170 5.21 -26.20 -19.55
CA TYR A 170 4.70 -27.21 -20.48
C TYR A 170 3.38 -27.85 -20.03
N ARG A 171 3.10 -27.87 -18.73
CA ARG A 171 1.89 -28.50 -18.20
C ARG A 171 0.64 -27.75 -18.66
N ILE A 172 -0.42 -28.49 -18.96
CA ILE A 172 -1.73 -27.89 -19.23
C ILE A 172 -2.44 -27.73 -17.89
N PRO A 173 -2.89 -26.52 -17.50
CA PRO A 173 -3.57 -26.32 -16.23
C PRO A 173 -4.78 -27.26 -16.08
N GLU A 174 -4.91 -27.95 -14.95
CA GLU A 174 -5.98 -28.93 -14.73
C GLU A 174 -7.38 -28.31 -14.93
N ARG A 175 -7.57 -27.08 -14.44
CA ARG A 175 -8.82 -26.32 -14.61
C ARG A 175 -9.14 -25.99 -16.06
N LEU A 176 -8.14 -25.96 -16.94
CA LEU A 176 -8.36 -25.79 -18.36
C LEU A 176 -8.87 -27.09 -18.99
N GLN A 177 -8.24 -28.23 -18.64
CA GLN A 177 -8.54 -29.55 -19.21
C GLN A 177 -10.00 -29.97 -18.98
N VAL A 178 -10.55 -29.65 -17.81
CA VAL A 178 -11.95 -29.96 -17.45
C VAL A 178 -12.96 -28.98 -18.06
N HIS A 179 -12.52 -27.91 -18.71
CA HIS A 179 -13.40 -26.84 -19.18
C HIS A 179 -13.73 -27.01 -20.67
N PRO A 180 -14.94 -27.52 -21.03
CA PRO A 180 -15.28 -27.88 -22.42
C PRO A 180 -15.32 -26.69 -23.37
N LYS A 181 -15.49 -25.48 -22.82
CA LYS A 181 -15.44 -24.21 -23.57
C LYS A 181 -14.04 -23.87 -24.09
N TYR A 182 -12.98 -24.30 -23.38
CA TYR A 182 -11.60 -23.87 -23.66
C TYR A 182 -10.73 -25.01 -24.14
N TYR A 183 -10.92 -26.23 -23.63
CA TYR A 183 -10.16 -27.39 -24.06
C TYR A 183 -10.90 -28.16 -25.17
N PRO A 184 -10.25 -28.57 -26.27
CA PRO A 184 -8.80 -28.47 -26.53
C PRO A 184 -8.33 -27.16 -27.20
N PHE A 185 -9.24 -26.23 -27.51
CA PHE A 185 -8.97 -25.05 -28.34
C PHE A 185 -7.88 -24.09 -27.83
N PHE A 186 -7.65 -24.05 -26.51
CA PHE A 186 -6.62 -23.24 -25.86
C PHE A 186 -5.55 -24.08 -25.13
N SER A 187 -5.25 -25.29 -25.60
CA SER A 187 -4.28 -26.22 -24.96
C SER A 187 -2.87 -25.64 -24.71
N GLY A 188 -2.51 -24.58 -25.43
CA GLY A 188 -1.28 -23.82 -25.24
C GLY A 188 -1.28 -22.80 -24.08
N PHE A 189 -2.44 -22.57 -23.44
CA PHE A 189 -2.58 -21.57 -22.38
C PHE A 189 -1.72 -21.91 -21.15
N VAL A 190 -0.89 -20.94 -20.74
CA VAL A 190 -0.11 -21.00 -19.50
C VAL A 190 -0.70 -20.10 -18.42
N GLY A 191 -1.11 -18.89 -18.81
CA GLY A 191 -1.59 -17.86 -17.90
C GLY A 191 -2.16 -16.66 -18.67
N ALA A 192 -2.78 -15.74 -17.95
CA ALA A 192 -3.18 -14.45 -18.49
C ALA A 192 -2.21 -13.37 -17.99
N MET A 193 -1.81 -12.47 -18.88
CA MET A 193 -0.86 -11.41 -18.59
C MET A 193 -1.46 -10.07 -18.97
N ASP A 194 -1.34 -9.10 -18.07
CA ASP A 194 -1.83 -7.75 -18.30
C ASP A 194 -1.11 -6.71 -17.42
N GLY A 195 -1.20 -5.44 -17.82
CA GLY A 195 -0.69 -4.29 -17.07
C GLY A 195 -1.74 -3.73 -16.12
N THR A 196 -1.31 -3.10 -15.04
CA THR A 196 -2.22 -2.42 -14.12
C THR A 196 -1.56 -1.24 -13.41
N HIS A 197 -2.31 -0.14 -13.30
CA HIS A 197 -1.81 1.08 -12.64
C HIS A 197 -2.13 1.08 -11.14
N VAL A 198 -1.11 1.28 -10.32
CA VAL A 198 -1.25 1.52 -8.86
C VAL A 198 -0.79 2.94 -8.56
N CYS A 199 -1.54 3.67 -7.72
CA CYS A 199 -1.22 5.05 -7.37
C CYS A 199 0.19 5.15 -6.79
N VAL A 200 0.91 6.23 -7.08
CA VAL A 200 2.23 6.47 -6.49
C VAL A 200 2.37 7.92 -6.04
N LYS A 201 3.03 8.12 -4.89
CA LYS A 201 3.45 9.45 -4.44
C LYS A 201 4.92 9.65 -4.77
N VAL A 202 5.21 10.58 -5.68
CA VAL A 202 6.56 10.98 -6.06
C VAL A 202 6.74 12.49 -5.87
N PRO A 203 7.99 12.97 -5.72
CA PRO A 203 8.28 14.41 -5.73
C PRO A 203 7.76 15.08 -7.01
N PRO A 204 7.38 16.38 -6.96
CA PRO A 204 6.83 17.10 -8.11
C PRO A 204 7.71 17.03 -9.37
N GLU A 205 9.03 16.99 -9.18
CA GLU A 205 10.02 16.99 -10.27
C GLU A 205 9.96 15.72 -11.11
N LEU A 206 9.55 14.60 -10.50
CA LEU A 206 9.43 13.30 -11.17
C LEU A 206 8.00 13.01 -11.63
N GLN A 207 7.01 13.80 -11.20
CA GLN A 207 5.59 13.48 -11.36
C GLN A 207 5.18 13.26 -12.82
N GLY A 208 5.76 14.03 -13.75
CA GLY A 208 5.50 13.90 -15.18
C GLY A 208 5.79 12.50 -15.74
N MET A 209 6.85 11.82 -15.25
CA MET A 209 7.19 10.46 -15.69
C MET A 209 6.15 9.42 -15.24
N TYR A 210 5.45 9.69 -14.14
CA TYR A 210 4.49 8.75 -13.55
C TYR A 210 3.04 9.03 -13.98
N TRP A 211 2.77 10.09 -14.75
CA TRP A 211 1.44 10.38 -15.25
C TRP A 211 0.93 9.28 -16.17
N ASN A 212 -0.21 8.71 -15.80
CA ASN A 212 -0.98 7.82 -16.66
C ASN A 212 -1.99 8.60 -17.50
N ARG A 213 -2.67 7.88 -18.40
CA ARG A 213 -3.74 8.41 -19.27
C ARG A 213 -4.97 8.97 -18.56
N HIS A 214 -5.04 8.89 -17.23
CA HIS A 214 -6.14 9.42 -16.41
C HIS A 214 -5.62 10.52 -15.47
N ASP A 215 -4.57 11.23 -15.86
CA ASP A 215 -3.97 12.38 -15.15
C ASP A 215 -3.57 12.09 -13.68
N ASN A 216 -3.25 10.83 -13.37
CA ASN A 216 -2.83 10.41 -12.05
C ASN A 216 -1.41 9.83 -12.09
N ALA A 217 -0.60 10.15 -11.08
CA ALA A 217 0.71 9.52 -10.91
C ALA A 217 0.53 8.06 -10.48
N SER A 218 1.13 7.12 -11.23
CA SER A 218 1.04 5.69 -10.94
C SER A 218 2.30 4.91 -11.29
N LEU A 219 2.47 3.74 -10.68
CA LEU A 219 3.33 2.67 -11.16
C LEU A 219 2.53 1.80 -12.13
N ASN A 220 3.08 1.52 -13.31
CA ASN A 220 2.57 0.46 -14.17
C ASN A 220 3.21 -0.87 -13.74
N ILE A 221 2.36 -1.79 -13.28
CA ILE A 221 2.74 -3.12 -12.80
C ILE A 221 2.22 -4.12 -13.82
N MET A 222 3.11 -4.91 -14.39
CA MET A 222 2.74 -6.03 -15.24
C MET A 222 2.75 -7.30 -14.41
N ALA A 223 1.71 -8.13 -14.52
CA ALA A 223 1.67 -9.40 -13.82
C ALA A 223 1.10 -10.52 -14.69
N ILE A 224 1.44 -11.74 -14.33
CA ILE A 224 0.92 -12.97 -14.91
C ILE A 224 0.17 -13.72 -13.82
N CYS A 225 -1.02 -14.24 -14.13
CA CYS A 225 -1.74 -15.12 -13.23
C CYS A 225 -2.24 -16.38 -13.92
N ASP A 226 -2.41 -17.44 -13.14
CA ASP A 226 -3.01 -18.70 -13.58
C ASP A 226 -4.56 -18.64 -13.54
N LEU A 227 -5.22 -19.77 -13.88
CA LEU A 227 -6.68 -19.88 -13.80
C LEU A 227 -7.24 -19.91 -12.37
N ASN A 228 -6.39 -20.10 -11.36
CA ASN A 228 -6.76 -20.04 -9.95
C ASN A 228 -6.69 -18.62 -9.37
N MET A 229 -6.41 -17.62 -10.21
CA MET A 229 -6.20 -16.23 -9.78
C MET A 229 -4.99 -16.08 -8.86
N LEU A 230 -3.97 -16.93 -9.02
CA LEU A 230 -2.69 -16.81 -8.33
C LEU A 230 -1.69 -16.11 -9.23
N PHE A 231 -1.01 -15.09 -8.71
CA PHE A 231 0.09 -14.45 -9.43
C PHE A 231 1.27 -15.41 -9.53
N THR A 232 1.83 -15.55 -10.73
CA THR A 232 2.98 -16.41 -11.02
C THR A 232 4.22 -15.60 -11.43
N TYR A 233 4.04 -14.33 -11.78
CA TYR A 233 5.11 -13.40 -12.11
C TYR A 233 4.64 -11.96 -11.95
N ILE A 234 5.52 -11.07 -11.51
CA ILE A 234 5.24 -9.63 -11.39
C ILE A 234 6.48 -8.84 -11.78
N TRP A 235 6.28 -7.85 -12.64
CA TRP A 235 7.22 -6.75 -12.84
C TRP A 235 6.74 -5.50 -12.10
N ASN A 236 7.40 -5.19 -10.99
CA ASN A 236 6.91 -4.23 -10.00
C ASN A 236 7.55 -2.83 -10.12
N GLY A 237 7.15 -2.09 -11.15
CA GLY A 237 7.26 -0.63 -11.13
C GLY A 237 8.00 -0.02 -12.30
N ALA A 238 7.36 -0.04 -13.47
CA ALA A 238 7.63 0.94 -14.51
C ALA A 238 6.91 2.27 -14.19
N PRO A 239 7.42 3.42 -14.65
CA PRO A 239 6.68 4.68 -14.59
C PRO A 239 5.29 4.56 -15.26
N GLY A 240 4.30 5.24 -14.71
CA GLY A 240 2.91 5.18 -15.19
C GLY A 240 2.68 5.72 -16.61
N SER A 241 3.65 6.45 -17.17
CA SER A 241 3.66 6.87 -18.57
C SER A 241 4.05 5.75 -19.54
N CYS A 242 4.69 4.68 -19.06
CA CYS A 242 5.12 3.57 -19.89
C CYS A 242 3.92 2.74 -20.37
N HIS A 243 3.84 2.55 -21.69
CA HIS A 243 2.91 1.61 -22.29
C HIS A 243 3.23 0.17 -21.87
N ASP A 244 2.20 -0.67 -21.79
CA ASP A 244 2.30 -2.07 -21.38
C ASP A 244 3.34 -2.87 -22.18
N THR A 245 3.43 -2.64 -23.49
CA THR A 245 4.47 -3.27 -24.33
C THR A 245 5.89 -2.86 -23.91
N ALA A 246 6.11 -1.60 -23.52
CA ALA A 246 7.41 -1.15 -23.04
C ALA A 246 7.75 -1.79 -21.68
N VAL A 247 6.76 -1.95 -20.80
CA VAL A 247 6.95 -2.65 -19.52
C VAL A 247 7.32 -4.13 -19.73
N LEU A 248 6.68 -4.80 -20.70
CA LEU A 248 7.05 -6.16 -21.09
C LEU A 248 8.51 -6.22 -21.57
N THR A 249 8.94 -5.31 -22.44
CA THR A 249 10.33 -5.26 -22.90
C THR A 249 11.30 -5.07 -21.75
N MET A 250 11.03 -4.13 -20.83
CA MET A 250 11.85 -3.90 -19.65
C MET A 250 11.99 -5.18 -18.81
N ALA A 251 10.88 -5.88 -18.56
CA ALA A 251 10.89 -7.14 -17.80
C ALA A 251 11.73 -8.21 -18.49
N GLN A 252 11.56 -8.41 -19.80
CA GLN A 252 12.29 -9.42 -20.55
C GLN A 252 13.80 -9.14 -20.64
N GLU A 253 14.20 -7.87 -20.69
CA GLU A 253 15.61 -7.47 -20.79
C GLU A 253 16.30 -7.43 -19.41
N SER A 254 15.56 -7.07 -18.37
CA SER A 254 16.13 -6.84 -17.04
C SER A 254 16.03 -8.05 -16.11
N ASP A 255 15.10 -8.97 -16.37
CA ASP A 255 14.87 -10.16 -15.56
C ASP A 255 15.25 -11.44 -16.33
N PRO A 256 16.41 -12.04 -16.03
CA PRO A 256 16.83 -13.29 -16.69
C PRO A 256 15.90 -14.46 -16.37
N GLU A 257 15.09 -14.35 -15.30
CA GLU A 257 14.12 -15.36 -14.91
C GLU A 257 12.75 -15.13 -15.54
N PHE A 258 12.53 -14.09 -16.36
CA PHE A 258 11.24 -13.86 -17.00
C PHE A 258 10.68 -15.14 -17.65
N PRO A 259 9.46 -15.59 -17.28
CA PRO A 259 8.96 -16.91 -17.66
C PRO A 259 8.45 -16.93 -19.10
N LEU A 260 9.36 -16.91 -20.07
CA LEU A 260 8.96 -16.98 -21.47
C LEU A 260 8.35 -18.36 -21.80
N PRO A 261 7.11 -18.44 -22.33
CA PRO A 261 6.50 -19.72 -22.63
C PRO A 261 7.29 -20.49 -23.71
N PRO A 262 7.41 -21.82 -23.57
CA PRO A 262 8.06 -22.65 -24.59
C PRO A 262 7.26 -22.71 -25.89
N MET A 263 7.76 -23.45 -26.90
CA MET A 263 7.03 -23.67 -28.15
C MET A 263 5.62 -24.21 -27.88
N GLU A 264 4.65 -23.74 -28.69
CA GLU A 264 3.21 -24.09 -28.58
C GLU A 264 2.51 -23.62 -27.29
N LYS A 265 3.23 -22.94 -26.39
CA LYS A 265 2.69 -22.34 -25.18
C LYS A 265 2.62 -20.81 -25.29
N TYR A 266 1.66 -20.21 -24.60
CA TYR A 266 1.46 -18.77 -24.62
C TYR A 266 0.75 -18.23 -23.38
N TYR A 267 1.01 -16.95 -23.12
CA TYR A 267 0.15 -16.10 -22.31
C TYR A 267 -0.95 -15.48 -23.16
N VAL A 268 -2.16 -15.44 -22.64
CA VAL A 268 -3.25 -14.65 -23.22
C VAL A 268 -3.07 -13.20 -22.79
N VAL A 269 -2.95 -12.29 -23.77
CA VAL A 269 -2.61 -10.88 -23.55
C VAL A 269 -3.65 -9.94 -24.14
N ASP A 270 -3.69 -8.70 -23.68
CA ASP A 270 -4.55 -7.67 -24.28
C ASP A 270 -4.07 -7.24 -25.68
N LEU A 271 -4.94 -6.55 -26.43
CA LEU A 271 -4.69 -6.07 -27.80
C LEU A 271 -3.46 -5.17 -27.90
N GLY A 272 -3.12 -4.47 -26.81
CA GLY A 272 -1.96 -3.60 -26.71
C GLY A 272 -0.60 -4.31 -26.76
N TYR A 273 -0.57 -5.64 -26.64
CA TYR A 273 0.64 -6.45 -26.69
C TYR A 273 0.91 -7.03 -28.09
N PRO A 274 2.18 -7.39 -28.39
CA PRO A 274 2.53 -8.06 -29.65
C PRO A 274 1.99 -9.49 -29.69
N ASN A 275 1.44 -9.90 -30.84
CA ASN A 275 1.07 -11.28 -31.12
C ASN A 275 2.27 -12.02 -31.71
N ARG A 276 3.01 -12.78 -30.90
CA ARG A 276 4.24 -13.48 -31.29
C ARG A 276 4.43 -14.74 -30.43
N GLN A 277 5.49 -15.52 -30.67
CA GLN A 277 5.77 -16.70 -29.86
C GLN A 277 5.73 -16.39 -28.36
N GLY A 278 4.95 -17.17 -27.61
CA GLY A 278 4.73 -16.97 -26.18
C GLY A 278 3.59 -16.00 -25.81
N PHE A 279 3.00 -15.25 -26.75
CA PHE A 279 1.98 -14.24 -26.48
C PHE A 279 0.84 -14.30 -27.50
N LEU A 280 -0.38 -14.59 -27.04
CA LEU A 280 -1.57 -14.70 -27.87
C LEU A 280 -2.49 -13.49 -27.66
N ALA A 281 -2.48 -12.57 -28.61
CA ALA A 281 -3.36 -11.40 -28.62
C ALA A 281 -4.69 -11.72 -29.35
N PRO A 282 -5.77 -10.95 -29.13
CA PRO A 282 -7.00 -11.11 -29.89
C PRO A 282 -6.81 -10.71 -31.35
N TYR A 283 -7.71 -11.18 -32.23
CA TYR A 283 -7.77 -10.69 -33.61
C TYR A 283 -8.02 -9.18 -33.62
N LYS A 284 -7.16 -8.47 -34.37
CA LYS A 284 -7.20 -7.02 -34.57
C LYS A 284 -8.22 -6.62 -35.62
N LEU A 285 -8.64 -5.36 -35.54
CA LEU A 285 -9.39 -4.69 -36.60
C LEU A 285 -8.66 -4.85 -37.95
N SER A 286 -9.37 -5.27 -38.99
CA SER A 286 -8.87 -5.19 -40.36
C SER A 286 -9.52 -4.01 -41.07
N ARG A 287 -8.88 -3.47 -42.13
CA ARG A 287 -9.37 -2.31 -42.91
C ARG A 287 -10.84 -2.43 -43.33
N ASN A 288 -11.35 -3.66 -43.49
CA ASN A 288 -12.70 -3.96 -43.94
C ASN A 288 -13.56 -4.70 -42.90
N ASN A 289 -13.06 -4.97 -41.68
CA ASN A 289 -13.80 -5.73 -40.68
C ASN A 289 -13.50 -5.27 -39.24
N ILE A 290 -14.54 -4.77 -38.56
CA ILE A 290 -14.48 -4.44 -37.14
C ILE A 290 -14.72 -5.72 -36.34
N VAL A 291 -13.68 -6.27 -35.73
CA VAL A 291 -13.77 -7.47 -34.87
C VAL A 291 -13.88 -7.03 -33.41
N ARG A 292 -15.00 -7.39 -32.76
CA ARG A 292 -15.19 -7.14 -31.31
C ARG A 292 -14.18 -7.96 -30.51
N TYR A 293 -13.67 -7.40 -29.41
CA TYR A 293 -12.66 -8.05 -28.57
C TYR A 293 -12.82 -7.79 -27.07
N HIS A 294 -13.62 -6.81 -26.65
CA HIS A 294 -13.92 -6.60 -25.25
C HIS A 294 -15.05 -7.52 -24.77
N MET A 295 -14.91 -8.08 -23.57
CA MET A 295 -15.92 -8.97 -22.99
C MET A 295 -17.30 -8.31 -22.88
N SER A 296 -17.36 -7.02 -22.57
CA SER A 296 -18.61 -6.24 -22.49
C SER A 296 -19.39 -6.23 -23.81
N GLN A 297 -18.69 -6.21 -24.95
CA GLN A 297 -19.30 -6.23 -26.28
C GLN A 297 -19.98 -7.56 -26.62
N PHE A 298 -19.62 -8.64 -25.92
CA PHE A 298 -20.22 -9.97 -26.07
C PHE A 298 -21.25 -10.31 -25.01
N ASN A 299 -21.18 -9.69 -23.82
CA ASN A 299 -22.15 -9.89 -22.75
C ASN A 299 -23.45 -9.12 -22.99
N TYR A 300 -23.34 -7.89 -23.51
CA TYR A 300 -24.49 -7.01 -23.77
C TYR A 300 -24.81 -6.86 -25.26
N GLY A 301 -24.00 -7.44 -26.13
CA GLY A 301 -24.18 -7.36 -27.58
C GLY A 301 -24.67 -8.66 -28.20
N LEU A 302 -24.83 -8.64 -29.53
CA LEU A 302 -25.21 -9.81 -30.31
C LEU A 302 -24.16 -10.92 -30.22
N ALA A 303 -24.57 -12.15 -30.52
CA ALA A 303 -23.67 -13.30 -30.64
C ALA A 303 -22.51 -13.01 -31.63
N PRO A 304 -21.35 -13.70 -31.48
CA PRO A 304 -20.25 -13.58 -32.42
C PRO A 304 -20.69 -13.82 -33.87
N ARG A 305 -20.28 -12.93 -34.77
CA ARG A 305 -20.69 -12.95 -36.19
C ARG A 305 -19.86 -13.89 -37.05
N ASN A 306 -18.64 -14.16 -36.64
CA ASN A 306 -17.67 -14.94 -37.40
C ASN A 306 -16.70 -15.67 -36.45
N LYS A 307 -15.82 -16.50 -37.02
CA LYS A 307 -14.81 -17.26 -36.26
C LYS A 307 -13.85 -16.38 -35.44
N GLU A 308 -13.55 -15.18 -35.92
CA GLU A 308 -12.63 -14.24 -35.24
C GLU A 308 -13.27 -13.65 -33.99
N GLU A 309 -14.53 -13.22 -34.07
CA GLU A 309 -15.30 -12.77 -32.91
C GLU A 309 -15.56 -13.91 -31.92
N LEU A 310 -15.76 -15.14 -32.41
CA LEU A 310 -15.95 -16.31 -31.57
C LEU A 310 -14.67 -16.59 -30.76
N PHE A 311 -13.52 -16.58 -31.44
CA PHE A 311 -12.21 -16.66 -30.79
C PHE A 311 -12.02 -15.52 -29.78
N ASN A 312 -12.25 -14.27 -30.18
CA ASN A 312 -12.07 -13.10 -29.32
C ASN A 312 -12.97 -13.13 -28.08
N ARG A 313 -14.20 -13.68 -28.18
CA ARG A 313 -15.09 -13.88 -27.03
C ARG A 313 -14.48 -14.87 -26.03
N TYR A 314 -13.91 -15.98 -26.51
CA TYR A 314 -13.28 -16.97 -25.64
C TYR A 314 -11.95 -16.48 -25.07
N HIS A 315 -11.13 -15.82 -25.89
CA HIS A 315 -9.91 -15.15 -25.49
C HIS A 315 -10.17 -14.11 -24.39
N ALA A 316 -11.11 -13.17 -24.59
CA ALA A 316 -11.47 -12.17 -23.59
C ALA A 316 -12.01 -12.82 -22.29
N SER A 317 -12.76 -13.91 -22.42
CA SER A 317 -13.26 -14.66 -21.27
C SER A 317 -12.12 -15.31 -20.47
N LEU A 318 -11.09 -15.86 -21.12
CA LEU A 318 -9.90 -16.39 -20.45
C LEU A 318 -9.07 -15.26 -19.84
N ARG A 319 -8.79 -14.20 -20.60
CA ARG A 319 -8.06 -13.01 -20.15
C ARG A 319 -8.71 -12.36 -18.93
N SER A 320 -10.03 -12.42 -18.79
CA SER A 320 -10.74 -11.85 -17.65
C SER A 320 -10.23 -12.34 -16.28
N VAL A 321 -9.52 -13.48 -16.21
CA VAL A 321 -8.93 -13.94 -14.96
C VAL A 321 -7.95 -12.92 -14.37
N ILE A 322 -7.02 -12.35 -15.14
CA ILE A 322 -6.05 -11.38 -14.62
C ILE A 322 -6.72 -10.06 -14.24
N GLU A 323 -7.70 -9.59 -15.03
CA GLU A 323 -8.49 -8.40 -14.70
C GLU A 323 -9.25 -8.57 -13.38
N ARG A 324 -9.87 -9.73 -13.16
CA ARG A 324 -10.56 -10.05 -11.90
C ARG A 324 -9.56 -10.17 -10.75
N THR A 325 -8.39 -10.75 -10.96
CA THR A 325 -7.34 -10.87 -9.93
C THR A 325 -6.91 -9.49 -9.46
N PHE A 326 -6.60 -8.57 -10.39
CA PHE A 326 -6.30 -7.18 -10.05
C PHE A 326 -7.46 -6.48 -9.35
N GLY A 327 -8.70 -6.69 -9.79
CA GLY A 327 -9.89 -6.12 -9.17
C GLY A 327 -10.06 -6.55 -7.72
N VAL A 328 -9.91 -7.84 -7.42
CA VAL A 328 -9.96 -8.39 -6.05
C VAL A 328 -8.82 -7.82 -5.22
N TRP A 329 -7.59 -7.85 -5.74
CA TRP A 329 -6.39 -7.37 -5.07
C TRP A 329 -6.50 -5.89 -4.64
N LYS A 330 -6.84 -4.99 -5.58
CA LYS A 330 -6.99 -3.55 -5.29
C LYS A 330 -8.19 -3.22 -4.40
N LYS A 331 -9.28 -4.00 -4.49
CA LYS A 331 -10.45 -3.82 -3.61
C LYS A 331 -10.15 -4.30 -2.18
N LYS A 332 -9.32 -5.33 -2.04
CA LYS A 332 -8.85 -5.85 -0.76
C LYS A 332 -7.88 -4.88 -0.09
N TRP A 333 -6.96 -4.26 -0.84
CA TRP A 333 -5.93 -3.38 -0.27
C TRP A 333 -6.05 -1.95 -0.76
N ARG A 334 -6.78 -1.12 -0.01
CA ARG A 334 -7.04 0.27 -0.43
C ARG A 334 -5.82 1.18 -0.37
N ILE A 335 -4.75 0.76 0.29
CA ILE A 335 -3.47 1.49 0.27
C ILE A 335 -2.94 1.68 -1.17
N LEU A 336 -3.27 0.76 -2.08
CA LEU A 336 -2.88 0.82 -3.50
C LEU A 336 -3.61 1.92 -4.28
N CYS A 337 -4.75 2.40 -3.76
CA CYS A 337 -5.51 3.49 -4.37
C CYS A 337 -4.97 4.87 -3.94
N ASP A 338 -4.48 4.97 -2.70
CA ASP A 338 -3.92 6.22 -2.16
C ASP A 338 -2.80 5.91 -1.17
N PHE A 339 -1.56 5.95 -1.66
CA PHE A 339 -0.40 5.74 -0.82
C PHE A 339 -0.18 6.93 0.13
N PRO A 340 0.21 6.68 1.39
CA PRO A 340 0.88 7.69 2.19
C PRO A 340 2.15 8.16 1.49
N ARG A 341 2.61 9.39 1.79
CA ARG A 341 3.87 9.92 1.24
C ARG A 341 5.06 9.11 1.76
N TYR A 342 5.40 8.07 1.02
CA TYR A 342 6.55 7.21 1.23
C TYR A 342 7.55 7.36 0.09
N ASN A 343 8.79 6.98 0.34
CA ASN A 343 9.73 6.73 -0.75
C ASN A 343 9.14 5.68 -1.70
N ILE A 344 9.35 5.85 -3.01
CA ILE A 344 8.87 4.94 -4.06
C ILE A 344 9.23 3.47 -3.78
N ASN A 345 10.43 3.22 -3.25
CA ASN A 345 10.88 1.87 -2.91
C ASN A 345 9.97 1.23 -1.85
N ILE A 346 9.51 1.98 -0.84
CA ILE A 346 8.59 1.44 0.16
C ILE A 346 7.21 1.17 -0.48
N GLN A 347 6.76 2.01 -1.42
CA GLN A 347 5.49 1.81 -2.12
C GLN A 347 5.53 0.54 -2.97
N GLN A 348 6.63 0.31 -3.71
CA GLN A 348 6.87 -0.93 -4.45
C GLN A 348 6.89 -2.16 -3.53
N ARG A 349 7.55 -2.08 -2.37
CA ARG A 349 7.55 -3.18 -1.40
C ARG A 349 6.15 -3.51 -0.89
N VAL A 350 5.31 -2.49 -0.66
CA VAL A 350 3.90 -2.69 -0.26
C VAL A 350 3.10 -3.33 -1.40
N VAL A 351 3.36 -2.98 -2.65
CA VAL A 351 2.76 -3.65 -3.81
C VAL A 351 3.06 -5.16 -3.75
N MET A 352 4.34 -5.55 -3.65
CA MET A 352 4.72 -6.97 -3.56
C MET A 352 4.07 -7.66 -2.37
N ALA A 353 4.16 -7.07 -1.19
CA ALA A 353 3.68 -7.66 0.05
C ALA A 353 2.14 -7.82 0.13
N THR A 354 1.38 -7.20 -0.78
CA THR A 354 -0.08 -7.27 -0.80
C THR A 354 -0.63 -8.13 -1.94
N MET A 355 0.21 -8.49 -2.92
CA MET A 355 -0.10 -9.47 -3.97
C MET A 355 -0.06 -10.87 -3.38
#